data_AF-A0A8S1DYD0-F1
#
_entry.id   AF-A0A8S1DYD0-F1
#
_cell.length_a   1.000
_cell.length_b   1.000
_cell.length_c   1.000
_cell.angle_alpha   90.00
_cell.angle_beta   90.00
_cell.angle_gamma   90.00
#
_symmetry.space_group_name_H-M   'P 1'
#
loop_
_entity.id
_entity.type
_entity.pdbx_description
1 polymer ?
#
loop_
_entity_poly.entity_id
_entity_poly.type
_entity_poly.pdbx_seq_one_letter_code
_entity_poly.pdbx_strand_id
1 'polypeptide(L)'
;MSLYAEYAQRRGVKTILSVGSSNYKHGVSPGNWSILAADGDARRKLVEQIITQTDELKFDALAIYWWYSGCPDNNCGKGDKKDKENLVSLMRELSNATKERNKSLFLIIPSSERTLSLGYNMPELSNYVDYFYVCTYNYEGTWNNYLGYSANLHYLKISMDAIKGKLGAARMNKVIGGFTSTVTLYALAIPKSRPKHKDPVYTASSLSYSTNILQACQAVHVENYTVLLDGENCNLAHNTTHVYVYEDVNTLRKKIEFFKWNGLGGLFYSSILSDDEGSKCGCGFMPILRIAAEILHGGDNSQVLILRVLSEKCHGPELKDNIMKACIAQCLNLDSKKICSVNYTTGGFAEENCDTNRPFTKTLEVTDQKIMVCEVHPNNDAYLKGKKIAEYNLCTHFHFGSWHVYNPVDKTFEPRTDNIPKQWPVKEYAQQRGAKTILSFGHSDSQFGLSPGNWSILSASADTRAKLIEQMILKTDELKFDAVSIYWWYSACPDNNCAKGNSKDKENLVSLMRELYQAIKARGKSLFLILPASKSVLNKGAHKNSHI
;
A
#
# COMPACT_ATOMS: atom_id res chain seq x y z
N MET A 1 -31.57 -15.79 -1.92
CA MET A 1 -30.74 -14.95 -1.02
C MET A 1 -30.50 -15.62 0.33
N SER A 2 -31.52 -16.18 1.00
CA SER A 2 -31.39 -16.82 2.32
C SER A 2 -30.33 -17.93 2.40
N LEU A 3 -30.23 -18.81 1.41
CA LEU A 3 -29.24 -19.91 1.39
C LEU A 3 -27.78 -19.45 1.40
N TYR A 4 -27.44 -18.39 0.66
CA TYR A 4 -26.07 -17.85 0.64
C TYR A 4 -25.72 -17.13 1.94
N ALA A 5 -26.67 -16.38 2.50
CA ALA A 5 -26.50 -15.73 3.79
C ALA A 5 -26.27 -16.76 4.90
N GLU A 6 -27.09 -17.82 4.94
CA GLU A 6 -26.95 -18.90 5.91
C GLU A 6 -25.61 -19.65 5.76
N TYR A 7 -25.19 -19.94 4.53
CA TYR A 7 -23.90 -20.57 4.24
C TYR A 7 -22.71 -19.73 4.71
N ALA A 8 -22.78 -18.40 4.55
CA ALA A 8 -21.76 -17.46 4.99
C ALA A 8 -21.72 -17.37 6.53
N GLN A 9 -22.89 -17.24 7.18
CA GLN A 9 -23.02 -17.16 8.63
C GLN A 9 -22.49 -18.40 9.35
N ARG A 10 -22.74 -19.61 8.79
CA ARG A 10 -22.17 -20.86 9.33
C ARG A 10 -20.64 -20.90 9.33
N ARG A 11 -19.98 -20.02 8.57
CA ARG A 11 -18.51 -19.87 8.52
C ARG A 11 -18.01 -18.64 9.28
N GLY A 12 -18.85 -18.02 10.10
CA GLY A 12 -18.50 -16.83 10.88
C GLY A 12 -18.43 -15.55 10.04
N VAL A 13 -18.93 -15.55 8.80
CA VAL A 13 -19.00 -14.35 7.96
C VAL A 13 -20.29 -13.59 8.24
N LYS A 14 -20.16 -12.29 8.52
CA LYS A 14 -21.31 -11.40 8.72
C LYS A 14 -21.98 -11.06 7.40
N THR A 15 -23.31 -11.08 7.41
CA THR A 15 -24.12 -10.81 6.22
C THR A 15 -24.81 -9.46 6.35
N ILE A 16 -24.83 -8.70 5.25
CA ILE A 16 -25.38 -7.34 5.22
C ILE A 16 -26.45 -7.27 4.13
N LEU A 17 -27.67 -6.86 4.48
CA LEU A 17 -28.70 -6.54 3.50
C LEU A 17 -28.46 -5.13 2.98
N SER A 18 -28.25 -4.97 1.67
CA SER A 18 -28.17 -3.66 1.03
C SER A 18 -29.53 -3.26 0.45
N VAL A 19 -30.07 -2.10 0.83
CA VAL A 19 -31.33 -1.57 0.32
C VAL A 19 -31.05 -0.39 -0.60
N GLY A 20 -31.47 -0.52 -1.87
CA GLY A 20 -31.18 0.43 -2.94
C GLY A 20 -30.16 -0.10 -3.95
N SER A 21 -29.88 0.68 -4.98
CA SER A 21 -28.96 0.32 -6.07
C SER A 21 -28.71 1.53 -6.98
N SER A 22 -27.64 1.47 -7.78
CA SER A 22 -27.45 2.33 -8.95
C SER A 22 -28.20 1.83 -10.20
N ASN A 23 -28.88 0.67 -10.12
CA ASN A 23 -29.63 0.06 -11.22
C ASN A 23 -31.14 0.04 -10.92
N TYR A 24 -31.90 0.82 -11.68
CA TYR A 24 -33.35 1.00 -11.48
C TYR A 24 -34.24 -0.04 -12.14
N LYS A 25 -33.66 -1.02 -12.86
CA LYS A 25 -34.42 -2.07 -13.56
C LYS A 25 -35.35 -2.89 -12.65
N HIS A 26 -35.16 -2.80 -11.33
CA HIS A 26 -35.98 -3.49 -10.32
C HIS A 26 -36.68 -2.55 -9.32
N GLY A 27 -36.90 -1.26 -9.67
CA GLY A 27 -38.05 -0.51 -9.12
C GLY A 27 -37.80 0.63 -8.13
N VAL A 28 -36.56 0.95 -7.72
CA VAL A 28 -36.32 2.11 -6.83
C VAL A 28 -35.73 3.28 -7.60
N SER A 29 -36.58 4.08 -8.25
CA SER A 29 -36.17 5.35 -8.88
C SER A 29 -35.52 6.29 -7.84
N PRO A 30 -34.52 7.12 -8.22
CA PRO A 30 -33.94 8.12 -7.32
C PRO A 30 -34.96 9.03 -6.64
N GLY A 31 -36.08 9.32 -7.34
CA GLY A 31 -37.16 10.13 -6.82
C GLY A 31 -37.89 9.49 -5.63
N ASN A 32 -37.97 8.15 -5.57
CA ASN A 32 -38.69 7.46 -4.50
C ASN A 32 -37.98 7.63 -3.15
N TRP A 33 -36.65 7.59 -3.13
CA TRP A 33 -35.89 7.86 -1.90
C TRP A 33 -36.15 9.26 -1.35
N SER A 34 -36.11 10.27 -2.23
CA SER A 34 -36.36 11.67 -1.84
C SER A 34 -37.76 11.85 -1.24
N ILE A 35 -38.78 11.31 -1.91
CA ILE A 35 -40.18 11.37 -1.45
C ILE A 35 -40.35 10.68 -0.09
N LEU A 36 -39.86 9.44 0.04
CA LEU A 36 -40.03 8.66 1.26
C LEU A 36 -39.22 9.24 2.43
N ALA A 37 -38.04 9.81 2.16
CA ALA A 37 -37.20 10.41 3.19
C ALA A 37 -37.75 11.76 3.70
N ALA A 38 -38.43 12.51 2.85
CA ALA A 38 -38.97 13.84 3.17
C ALA A 38 -40.18 13.80 4.12
N ASP A 39 -41.02 12.77 4.02
CA ASP A 39 -42.22 12.62 4.85
C ASP A 39 -41.94 11.75 6.10
N GLY A 40 -42.33 12.25 7.27
CA GLY A 40 -42.03 11.58 8.54
C GLY A 40 -42.74 10.23 8.73
N ASP A 41 -43.98 10.11 8.25
CA ASP A 41 -44.74 8.86 8.37
C ASP A 41 -44.33 7.85 7.29
N ALA A 42 -44.02 8.32 6.08
CA ALA A 42 -43.46 7.49 5.03
C ALA A 42 -42.08 6.95 5.41
N ARG A 43 -41.19 7.78 5.98
CA ARG A 43 -39.91 7.32 6.54
C ARG A 43 -40.09 6.23 7.57
N ARG A 44 -40.98 6.45 8.55
CA ARG A 44 -41.19 5.48 9.63
C ARG A 44 -41.64 4.12 9.08
N LYS A 45 -42.59 4.13 8.14
CA LYS A 45 -43.04 2.91 7.45
C LYS A 45 -41.92 2.25 6.65
N LEU A 46 -41.10 3.03 5.94
CA LEU A 46 -39.95 2.52 5.21
C LEU A 46 -38.92 1.86 6.15
N VAL A 47 -38.61 2.52 7.28
CA VAL A 47 -37.71 2.00 8.33
C VAL A 47 -38.24 0.68 8.87
N GLU A 48 -39.53 0.62 9.25
CA GLU A 48 -40.18 -0.60 9.73
C GLU A 48 -40.10 -1.74 8.71
N GLN A 49 -40.37 -1.46 7.43
CA GLN A 49 -40.28 -2.46 6.36
C GLN A 49 -38.87 -2.98 6.14
N ILE A 50 -37.87 -2.09 6.08
CA ILE A 50 -36.47 -2.46 5.90
C ILE A 50 -35.99 -3.35 7.06
N ILE A 51 -36.32 -2.96 8.29
CA ILE A 51 -35.91 -3.68 9.49
C ILE A 51 -36.59 -5.04 9.57
N THR A 52 -37.90 -5.10 9.30
CA THR A 52 -38.65 -6.36 9.25
C THR A 52 -38.05 -7.33 8.23
N GLN A 53 -37.76 -6.86 7.01
CA GLN A 53 -37.11 -7.68 5.99
C GLN A 53 -35.70 -8.12 6.40
N THR A 54 -34.92 -7.25 7.06
CA THR A 54 -33.58 -7.58 7.57
C THR A 54 -33.65 -8.72 8.60
N ASP A 55 -34.64 -8.69 9.48
CA ASP A 55 -34.88 -9.71 10.50
C ASP A 55 -35.40 -11.02 9.90
N GLU A 56 -36.42 -10.96 9.05
CA GLU A 56 -37.01 -12.14 8.39
C GLU A 56 -36.00 -12.89 7.53
N LEU A 57 -35.15 -12.16 6.81
CA LEU A 57 -34.08 -12.72 5.98
C LEU A 57 -32.81 -13.06 6.80
N LYS A 58 -32.83 -12.82 8.12
CA LYS A 58 -31.78 -13.16 9.08
C LYS A 58 -30.41 -12.52 8.77
N PHE A 59 -30.38 -11.32 8.20
CA PHE A 59 -29.13 -10.59 7.98
C PHE A 59 -28.58 -10.01 9.30
N ASP A 60 -27.26 -10.01 9.46
CA ASP A 60 -26.58 -9.48 10.66
C ASP A 60 -26.55 -7.94 10.69
N ALA A 61 -26.71 -7.30 9.53
CA ALA A 61 -26.53 -5.87 9.37
C ALA A 61 -27.27 -5.31 8.15
N LEU A 62 -27.34 -3.99 8.07
CA LEU A 62 -28.06 -3.24 7.05
C LEU A 62 -27.15 -2.20 6.38
N ALA A 63 -27.23 -2.07 5.06
CA ALA A 63 -26.61 -1.00 4.30
C ALA A 63 -27.66 -0.22 3.50
N ILE A 64 -27.61 1.12 3.55
CA ILE A 64 -28.43 1.97 2.68
C ILE A 64 -27.62 2.40 1.46
N TYR A 65 -28.22 2.28 0.28
CA TYR A 65 -27.63 2.68 -1.00
C TYR A 65 -28.56 3.60 -1.79
N TRP A 66 -28.63 4.86 -1.38
CA TRP A 66 -29.33 5.90 -2.12
C TRP A 66 -28.40 6.52 -3.17
N TRP A 67 -28.71 6.31 -4.45
CA TRP A 67 -27.99 6.90 -5.60
C TRP A 67 -28.77 8.06 -6.25
N TYR A 68 -28.54 9.33 -5.92
CA TYR A 68 -27.85 9.87 -4.76
C TYR A 68 -28.70 10.93 -4.08
N SER A 69 -28.63 11.01 -2.75
CA SER A 69 -29.23 12.13 -2.00
C SER A 69 -28.78 13.47 -2.60
N GLY A 70 -29.73 14.36 -2.92
CA GLY A 70 -29.49 15.70 -3.45
C GLY A 70 -28.94 15.77 -4.89
N CYS A 71 -28.60 14.63 -5.50
CA CYS A 71 -28.01 14.54 -6.84
C CYS A 71 -28.48 13.28 -7.57
N PRO A 72 -29.78 13.16 -7.88
CA PRO A 72 -30.32 11.98 -8.57
C PRO A 72 -29.61 11.77 -9.91
N ASP A 73 -29.11 10.57 -10.16
CA ASP A 73 -28.36 10.21 -11.37
C ASP A 73 -27.17 11.13 -11.70
N ASN A 74 -26.46 11.59 -10.68
CA ASN A 74 -25.40 12.62 -10.81
C ASN A 74 -25.89 13.97 -11.37
N ASN A 75 -27.21 14.17 -11.53
CA ASN A 75 -27.80 15.44 -11.91
C ASN A 75 -28.08 16.29 -10.68
N CYS A 76 -27.00 16.85 -10.12
CA CYS A 76 -27.03 17.71 -8.95
C CYS A 76 -27.84 19.02 -9.10
N GLY A 77 -28.35 19.32 -10.30
CA GLY A 77 -29.28 20.45 -10.51
C GLY A 77 -30.75 20.08 -10.30
N LYS A 78 -31.08 18.78 -10.23
CA LYS A 78 -32.46 18.28 -10.16
C LYS A 78 -32.84 17.63 -8.81
N GLY A 79 -31.89 17.49 -7.89
CA GLY A 79 -32.16 16.92 -6.57
C GLY A 79 -32.81 17.93 -5.62
N ASP A 80 -33.58 17.44 -4.65
CA ASP A 80 -34.07 18.29 -3.56
C ASP A 80 -32.91 18.59 -2.62
N LYS A 81 -32.69 19.87 -2.31
CA LYS A 81 -31.65 20.30 -1.37
C LYS A 81 -31.90 19.75 0.04
N LYS A 82 -33.16 19.50 0.40
CA LYS A 82 -33.54 18.89 1.68
C LYS A 82 -33.15 17.42 1.79
N ASP A 83 -32.80 16.75 0.69
CA ASP A 83 -32.38 15.35 0.73
C ASP A 83 -31.17 15.13 1.66
N LYS A 84 -30.34 16.16 1.84
CA LYS A 84 -29.20 16.13 2.76
C LYS A 84 -29.64 15.94 4.21
N GLU A 85 -30.62 16.71 4.66
CA GLU A 85 -31.19 16.61 6.01
C GLU A 85 -32.16 15.42 6.15
N ASN A 86 -32.89 15.09 5.07
CA ASN A 86 -33.79 13.94 5.05
C ASN A 86 -33.03 12.62 5.15
N LEU A 87 -31.87 12.49 4.48
CA LEU A 87 -30.98 11.35 4.64
C LEU A 87 -30.49 11.21 6.09
N VAL A 88 -30.14 12.32 6.75
CA VAL A 88 -29.78 12.29 8.18
C VAL A 88 -30.93 11.78 9.04
N SER A 89 -32.16 12.24 8.78
CA SER A 89 -33.35 11.78 9.51
C SER A 89 -33.61 10.29 9.31
N LEU A 90 -33.50 9.81 8.06
CA LEU A 90 -33.62 8.38 7.73
C LEU A 90 -32.55 7.54 8.44
N MET A 91 -31.28 7.95 8.37
CA MET A 91 -30.18 7.20 9.01
C MET A 91 -30.29 7.20 10.53
N ARG A 92 -30.82 8.27 11.13
CA ARG A 92 -31.08 8.33 12.58
C ARG A 92 -32.14 7.32 13.01
N GLU A 93 -33.27 7.26 12.31
CA GLU A 93 -34.34 6.30 12.61
C GLU A 93 -33.87 4.86 12.40
N LEU A 94 -33.15 4.57 11.31
CA LEU A 94 -32.52 3.27 11.09
C LEU A 94 -31.49 2.92 12.17
N SER A 95 -30.68 3.88 12.63
CA SER A 95 -29.69 3.67 13.69
C SER A 95 -30.35 3.25 15.00
N ASN A 96 -31.46 3.88 15.37
CA ASN A 96 -32.22 3.49 16.56
C ASN A 96 -32.76 2.06 16.42
N ALA A 97 -33.43 1.76 15.31
CA ALA A 97 -34.04 0.44 15.09
C ALA A 97 -33.01 -0.71 14.97
N THR A 98 -31.83 -0.44 14.39
CA THR A 98 -30.74 -1.42 14.28
C THR A 98 -30.03 -1.66 15.61
N LYS A 99 -29.79 -0.61 16.41
CA LYS A 99 -29.20 -0.72 17.76
C LYS A 99 -30.05 -1.55 18.71
N GLU A 100 -31.37 -1.37 18.71
CA GLU A 100 -32.31 -2.18 19.48
C GLU A 100 -32.20 -3.69 19.16
N ARG A 101 -31.73 -4.03 17.95
CA ARG A 101 -31.57 -5.39 17.45
C ARG A 101 -30.13 -5.87 17.44
N ASN A 102 -29.19 -5.09 17.98
CA ASN A 102 -27.76 -5.36 17.95
C ASN A 102 -27.22 -5.62 16.53
N LYS A 103 -27.70 -4.85 15.55
CA LYS A 103 -27.24 -4.90 14.15
C LYS A 103 -26.40 -3.69 13.81
N SER A 104 -25.44 -3.88 12.90
CA SER A 104 -24.65 -2.77 12.36
C SER A 104 -25.36 -2.07 11.20
N LEU A 105 -25.12 -0.78 11.06
CA LEU A 105 -25.66 0.08 10.03
C LEU A 105 -24.56 0.73 9.18
N PHE A 106 -24.68 0.57 7.87
CA PHE A 106 -23.73 1.04 6.87
C PHE A 106 -24.42 2.03 5.92
N LEU A 107 -23.63 2.94 5.35
CA LEU A 107 -24.09 3.82 4.27
C LEU A 107 -23.12 3.72 3.09
N ILE A 108 -23.64 3.37 1.92
CA ILE A 108 -22.89 3.38 0.67
C ILE A 108 -22.94 4.79 0.09
N ILE A 109 -21.77 5.40 -0.12
CA ILE A 109 -21.62 6.80 -0.54
C ILE A 109 -20.78 6.95 -1.81
N PRO A 110 -21.03 8.00 -2.62
CA PRO A 110 -20.18 8.33 -3.76
C PRO A 110 -18.81 8.82 -3.31
N SER A 111 -17.85 8.79 -4.23
CA SER A 111 -16.51 9.36 -4.06
C SER A 111 -16.38 10.81 -4.58
N SER A 112 -17.41 11.33 -5.27
CA SER A 112 -17.42 12.70 -5.80
C SER A 112 -17.61 13.75 -4.70
N GLU A 113 -16.65 14.67 -4.55
CA GLU A 113 -16.73 15.78 -3.58
C GLU A 113 -17.98 16.64 -3.78
N ARG A 114 -18.36 16.90 -5.05
CA ARG A 114 -19.56 17.68 -5.38
C ARG A 114 -20.81 16.99 -4.84
N THR A 115 -20.95 15.69 -5.13
CA THR A 115 -22.12 14.90 -4.70
C THR A 115 -22.17 14.79 -3.18
N LEU A 116 -21.03 14.53 -2.53
CA LEU A 116 -20.91 14.49 -1.07
C LEU A 116 -21.31 15.82 -0.43
N SER A 117 -20.88 16.95 -1.00
CA SER A 117 -21.16 18.28 -0.43
C SER A 117 -22.64 18.65 -0.50
N LEU A 118 -23.32 18.24 -1.57
CA LEU A 118 -24.74 18.53 -1.79
C LEU A 118 -25.68 17.60 -1.05
N GLY A 119 -25.38 16.29 -0.99
CA GLY A 119 -26.30 15.28 -0.46
C GLY A 119 -25.97 14.72 0.92
N TYR A 120 -24.76 14.94 1.44
CA TYR A 120 -24.28 14.17 2.59
C TYR A 120 -23.74 15.09 3.68
N ASN A 121 -24.47 15.19 4.79
CA ASN A 121 -23.93 15.80 6.02
C ASN A 121 -23.05 14.77 6.74
N MET A 122 -21.85 14.54 6.19
CA MET A 122 -20.91 13.51 6.67
C MET A 122 -20.60 13.59 8.18
N PRO A 123 -20.32 14.78 8.79
CA PRO A 123 -20.13 14.87 10.23
C PRO A 123 -21.30 14.30 11.03
N GLU A 124 -22.53 14.65 10.66
CA GLU A 124 -23.73 14.23 11.37
C GLU A 124 -24.08 12.76 11.09
N LEU A 125 -23.99 12.33 9.83
CA LEU A 125 -24.20 10.93 9.43
C LEU A 125 -23.26 9.98 10.17
N SER A 126 -22.03 10.40 10.46
CA SER A 126 -21.04 9.57 11.15
C SER A 126 -21.41 9.21 12.59
N ASN A 127 -22.42 9.87 13.17
CA ASN A 127 -22.97 9.53 14.49
C ASN A 127 -23.97 8.35 14.42
N TYR A 128 -24.54 8.09 13.23
CA TYR A 128 -25.61 7.11 13.04
C TYR A 128 -25.16 5.81 12.36
N VAL A 129 -24.03 5.84 11.65
CA VAL A 129 -23.47 4.68 10.95
C VAL A 129 -22.22 4.14 11.65
N ASP A 130 -22.03 2.83 11.54
CA ASP A 130 -20.78 2.16 11.92
C ASP A 130 -19.70 2.45 10.88
N TYR A 131 -20.04 2.29 9.60
CA TYR A 131 -19.10 2.51 8.49
C TYR A 131 -19.74 3.15 7.25
N PHE A 132 -18.92 3.89 6.52
CA PHE A 132 -19.20 4.36 5.17
C PHE A 132 -18.51 3.47 4.15
N TYR A 133 -19.26 2.92 3.20
CA TYR A 133 -18.72 2.20 2.05
C TYR A 133 -18.58 3.19 0.90
N VAL A 134 -17.34 3.50 0.51
CA VAL A 134 -17.09 4.53 -0.51
C VAL A 134 -16.87 3.89 -1.86
N CYS A 135 -17.68 4.25 -2.85
CA CYS A 135 -17.52 3.82 -4.23
C CYS A 135 -16.34 4.56 -4.90
N THR A 136 -15.09 4.17 -4.58
CA THR A 136 -13.85 4.72 -5.17
C THR A 136 -13.50 4.11 -6.53
N TYR A 137 -14.52 4.02 -7.37
CA TYR A 137 -14.52 3.56 -8.75
C TYR A 137 -15.69 4.24 -9.48
N ASN A 138 -15.80 4.03 -10.79
CA ASN A 138 -16.73 4.75 -11.67
C ASN A 138 -16.53 6.28 -11.66
N TYR A 139 -15.28 6.73 -11.57
CA TYR A 139 -14.94 8.15 -11.70
C TYR A 139 -15.22 8.70 -13.10
N GLU A 140 -14.80 7.93 -14.10
CA GLU A 140 -15.07 8.18 -15.51
C GLU A 140 -15.56 6.87 -16.15
N GLY A 141 -16.37 6.96 -17.19
CA GLY A 141 -17.03 5.81 -17.80
C GLY A 141 -17.59 6.12 -19.18
N THR A 142 -18.50 5.29 -19.66
CA THR A 142 -19.09 5.42 -21.01
C THR A 142 -19.99 6.65 -21.16
N TRP A 143 -20.40 7.25 -20.06
CA TRP A 143 -21.12 8.53 -20.03
C TRP A 143 -20.23 9.73 -20.38
N ASN A 144 -18.90 9.57 -20.43
CA ASN A 144 -17.98 10.60 -20.90
C ASN A 144 -17.74 10.47 -22.41
N ASN A 145 -17.74 11.58 -23.15
CA ASN A 145 -17.41 11.63 -24.59
C ASN A 145 -15.94 11.38 -24.94
N TYR A 146 -15.20 10.78 -24.01
CA TYR A 146 -13.80 10.46 -24.14
C TYR A 146 -13.43 9.21 -23.33
N LEU A 147 -12.27 8.64 -23.64
CA LEU A 147 -11.65 7.54 -22.93
C LEU A 147 -11.26 7.97 -21.51
N GLY A 148 -11.94 7.41 -20.53
CA GLY A 148 -11.80 7.74 -19.11
C GLY A 148 -11.28 6.57 -18.27
N TYR A 149 -10.81 6.88 -17.08
CA TYR A 149 -10.28 5.91 -16.11
C TYR A 149 -11.25 5.71 -14.95
N SER A 150 -11.90 4.53 -14.94
CA SER A 150 -12.96 4.21 -13.97
C SER A 150 -12.47 4.20 -12.52
N ALA A 151 -11.24 3.77 -12.26
CA ALA A 151 -10.66 3.62 -10.91
C ALA A 151 -9.34 4.40 -10.75
N ASN A 152 -9.30 5.62 -11.26
CA ASN A 152 -8.12 6.48 -11.26
C ASN A 152 -7.58 6.80 -9.85
N LEU A 153 -6.29 6.52 -9.60
CA LEU A 153 -5.61 6.78 -8.33
C LEU A 153 -5.49 8.29 -7.99
N HIS A 154 -5.45 9.17 -8.99
CA HIS A 154 -5.48 10.61 -8.76
C HIS A 154 -6.84 11.06 -8.18
N TYR A 155 -7.95 10.62 -8.77
CA TYR A 155 -9.28 10.93 -8.25
C TYR A 155 -9.52 10.29 -6.88
N LEU A 156 -8.97 9.10 -6.64
CA LEU A 156 -8.99 8.48 -5.32
C LEU A 156 -8.42 9.41 -4.25
N LYS A 157 -7.25 10.00 -4.49
CA LYS A 157 -6.62 10.90 -3.53
C LYS A 157 -7.50 12.11 -3.23
N ILE A 158 -8.05 12.75 -4.27
CA ILE A 158 -8.96 13.91 -4.13
C ILE A 158 -10.20 13.52 -3.31
N SER A 159 -10.84 12.40 -3.63
CA SER A 159 -12.01 11.90 -2.90
C SER A 159 -11.73 11.66 -1.42
N MET A 160 -10.58 11.04 -1.12
CA MET A 160 -10.19 10.71 0.25
C MET A 160 -9.82 11.96 1.04
N ASP A 161 -9.16 12.94 0.43
CA ASP A 161 -8.89 14.24 1.04
C ASP A 161 -10.19 14.99 1.36
N ALA A 162 -11.17 14.97 0.44
CA ALA A 162 -12.48 15.57 0.68
C ALA A 162 -13.25 14.89 1.82
N ILE A 163 -13.26 13.55 1.86
CA ILE A 163 -13.90 12.80 2.96
C ILE A 163 -13.21 13.06 4.29
N LYS A 164 -11.87 13.06 4.32
CA LYS A 164 -11.07 13.39 5.50
C LYS A 164 -11.31 14.81 5.98
N GLY A 165 -11.44 15.77 5.07
CA GLY A 165 -11.78 17.16 5.39
C GLY A 165 -13.17 17.30 6.04
N LYS A 166 -14.13 16.46 5.64
CA LYS A 166 -15.49 16.47 6.22
C LYS A 166 -15.60 15.68 7.53
N LEU A 167 -14.90 14.55 7.67
CA LEU A 167 -15.02 13.68 8.86
C LEU A 167 -13.94 13.95 9.93
N GLY A 168 -12.80 14.49 9.54
CA GLY A 168 -11.59 14.55 10.35
C GLY A 168 -10.80 13.23 10.35
N ALA A 169 -9.49 13.32 10.57
CA ALA A 169 -8.59 12.17 10.54
C ALA A 169 -8.96 11.06 11.55
N ALA A 170 -9.47 11.44 12.73
CA ALA A 170 -9.83 10.51 13.79
C ALA A 170 -11.01 9.58 13.45
N ARG A 171 -11.81 9.91 12.43
CA ARG A 171 -12.98 9.12 12.01
C ARG A 171 -12.75 8.37 10.69
N MET A 172 -11.52 8.40 10.15
CA MET A 172 -11.21 7.69 8.90
C MET A 172 -11.28 6.17 9.04
N ASN A 173 -11.17 5.62 10.26
CA ASN A 173 -11.39 4.21 10.55
C ASN A 173 -12.84 3.75 10.26
N LYS A 174 -13.81 4.67 10.18
CA LYS A 174 -15.18 4.37 9.73
C LYS A 174 -15.32 4.30 8.21
N VAL A 175 -14.29 4.65 7.44
CA VAL A 175 -14.34 4.69 5.98
C VAL A 175 -13.78 3.39 5.42
N ILE A 176 -14.56 2.72 4.55
CA ILE A 176 -14.21 1.48 3.87
C ILE A 176 -14.04 1.78 2.39
N GLY A 177 -12.84 1.52 1.86
CA GLY A 177 -12.45 1.92 0.50
C GLY A 177 -12.88 0.91 -0.57
N GLY A 178 -13.53 1.40 -1.62
CA GLY A 178 -14.09 0.58 -2.69
C GLY A 178 -13.10 0.18 -3.80
N PHE A 179 -13.19 -1.05 -4.28
CA PHE A 179 -12.58 -1.50 -5.54
C PHE A 179 -13.56 -2.31 -6.37
N THR A 180 -13.27 -2.46 -7.66
CA THR A 180 -14.19 -3.11 -8.60
C THR A 180 -13.49 -4.06 -9.57
N SER A 181 -14.23 -5.10 -10.00
CA SER A 181 -13.90 -5.94 -11.15
C SER A 181 -14.69 -5.57 -12.39
N THR A 182 -15.42 -4.45 -12.33
CA THR A 182 -16.05 -3.86 -13.52
C THR A 182 -14.96 -3.29 -14.42
N VAL A 183 -15.09 -3.58 -15.71
CA VAL A 183 -14.23 -3.11 -16.77
C VAL A 183 -15.05 -2.19 -17.67
N THR A 184 -14.46 -1.11 -18.16
CA THR A 184 -15.09 -0.26 -19.15
C THR A 184 -14.50 -0.52 -20.52
N LEU A 185 -15.33 -0.94 -21.48
CA LEU A 185 -14.95 -1.02 -22.89
C LEU A 185 -15.33 0.29 -23.57
N TYR A 186 -14.38 0.88 -24.28
CA TYR A 186 -14.56 2.04 -25.15
C TYR A 186 -14.28 1.69 -26.60
N ALA A 187 -15.15 2.14 -27.51
CA ALA A 187 -14.87 2.24 -28.93
C ALA A 187 -14.36 3.65 -29.26
N LEU A 188 -13.14 3.74 -29.80
CA LEU A 188 -12.50 4.99 -30.19
C LEU A 188 -13.21 5.59 -31.41
N ALA A 189 -13.44 6.90 -31.36
CA ALA A 189 -14.01 7.64 -32.49
C ALA A 189 -13.01 7.72 -33.67
N ILE A 190 -11.72 7.65 -33.37
CA ILE A 190 -10.63 7.68 -34.34
C ILE A 190 -9.67 6.54 -33.99
N PRO A 191 -9.34 5.65 -34.93
CA PRO A 191 -8.40 4.57 -34.66
C PRO A 191 -7.04 5.09 -34.20
N LYS A 192 -6.48 4.50 -33.13
CA LYS A 192 -5.15 4.87 -32.60
C LYS A 192 -4.34 3.65 -32.22
N SER A 193 -3.08 3.62 -32.65
CA SER A 193 -2.10 2.61 -32.24
C SER A 193 -1.66 2.75 -30.77
N ARG A 194 -1.90 3.92 -30.16
CA ARG A 194 -1.61 4.17 -28.74
C ARG A 194 -2.65 5.13 -28.13
N PRO A 195 -3.80 4.61 -27.68
CA PRO A 195 -4.85 5.39 -27.05
C PRO A 195 -4.37 6.03 -25.75
N LYS A 196 -4.93 7.19 -25.41
CA LYS A 196 -4.62 7.99 -24.22
C LYS A 196 -5.89 8.50 -23.54
N HIS A 197 -5.78 8.86 -22.27
CA HIS A 197 -6.83 9.58 -21.56
C HIS A 197 -7.30 10.79 -22.37
N LYS A 198 -8.62 11.05 -22.33
CA LYS A 198 -9.31 12.10 -23.10
C LYS A 198 -9.39 11.88 -24.62
N ASP A 199 -8.91 10.76 -25.16
CA ASP A 199 -9.15 10.45 -26.57
C ASP A 199 -10.66 10.30 -26.86
N PRO A 200 -11.16 10.79 -28.00
CA PRO A 200 -12.59 10.78 -28.29
C PRO A 200 -13.12 9.35 -28.51
N VAL A 201 -14.32 9.08 -27.98
CA VAL A 201 -14.98 7.76 -28.04
C VAL A 201 -16.44 7.89 -28.47
N TYR A 202 -17.01 6.81 -28.97
CA TYR A 202 -18.46 6.71 -29.16
C TYR A 202 -19.14 6.36 -27.83
N THR A 203 -20.03 7.21 -27.31
CA THR A 203 -20.63 7.07 -25.97
C THR A 203 -22.02 6.46 -25.93
N ALA A 204 -22.80 6.70 -26.98
CA ALA A 204 -24.20 6.27 -27.07
C ALA A 204 -24.39 5.03 -27.96
N SER A 205 -23.29 4.39 -28.40
CA SER A 205 -23.35 3.17 -29.19
C SER A 205 -23.28 1.94 -28.28
N SER A 206 -23.86 0.82 -28.72
CA SER A 206 -23.65 -0.50 -28.13
C SER A 206 -22.19 -0.97 -28.13
N LEU A 207 -21.27 -0.16 -28.66
CA LEU A 207 -19.84 -0.45 -28.80
C LEU A 207 -19.01 -0.01 -27.58
N SER A 208 -19.53 0.89 -26.73
CA SER A 208 -18.91 1.27 -25.46
C SER A 208 -19.84 0.94 -24.29
N TYR A 209 -19.42 0.03 -23.40
CA TYR A 209 -20.25 -0.43 -22.28
C TYR A 209 -19.41 -0.91 -21.09
N SER A 210 -20.05 -1.02 -19.93
CA SER A 210 -19.47 -1.66 -18.75
C SER A 210 -19.62 -3.18 -18.83
N THR A 211 -18.53 -3.89 -18.64
CA THR A 211 -18.40 -5.35 -18.64
C THR A 211 -17.68 -5.79 -17.36
N ASN A 212 -17.33 -7.07 -17.24
CA ASN A 212 -16.64 -7.64 -16.08
C ASN A 212 -15.25 -8.18 -16.46
N ILE A 213 -14.41 -8.44 -15.44
CA ILE A 213 -13.02 -8.85 -15.67
C ILE A 213 -12.93 -10.17 -16.43
N LEU A 214 -13.88 -11.09 -16.21
CA LEU A 214 -13.94 -12.37 -16.92
C LEU A 214 -14.15 -12.16 -18.43
N GLN A 215 -15.15 -11.37 -18.82
CA GLN A 215 -15.45 -11.08 -20.22
C GLN A 215 -14.31 -10.32 -20.90
N ALA A 216 -13.76 -9.31 -20.23
CA ALA A 216 -12.63 -8.55 -20.75
C ALA A 216 -11.39 -9.43 -20.95
N CYS A 217 -11.09 -10.28 -19.97
CA CYS A 217 -10.00 -11.24 -20.06
C CYS A 217 -10.19 -12.22 -21.23
N GLN A 218 -11.38 -12.81 -21.40
CA GLN A 218 -11.64 -13.72 -22.51
C GLN A 218 -11.48 -13.05 -23.88
N ALA A 219 -11.94 -11.80 -24.02
CA ALA A 219 -11.74 -11.02 -25.25
C ALA A 219 -10.25 -10.76 -25.52
N VAL A 220 -9.50 -10.32 -24.50
CA VAL A 220 -8.05 -10.07 -24.62
C VAL A 220 -7.25 -11.35 -24.89
N HIS A 221 -7.71 -12.53 -24.46
CA HIS A 221 -7.07 -13.82 -24.75
C HIS A 221 -7.20 -14.25 -26.21
N VAL A 222 -8.31 -13.89 -26.86
CA VAL A 222 -8.64 -14.33 -28.23
C VAL A 222 -8.16 -13.30 -29.27
N GLU A 223 -8.07 -12.02 -28.90
CA GLU A 223 -7.82 -10.92 -29.82
C GLU A 223 -6.45 -10.25 -29.61
N ASN A 224 -5.88 -9.62 -30.64
CA ASN A 224 -4.57 -8.95 -30.60
C ASN A 224 -4.60 -7.59 -29.86
N TYR A 225 -4.91 -7.59 -28.56
CA TYR A 225 -4.84 -6.41 -27.71
C TYR A 225 -3.43 -6.18 -27.16
N THR A 226 -2.99 -4.92 -27.14
CA THR A 226 -1.75 -4.45 -26.52
C THR A 226 -2.07 -3.79 -25.18
N VAL A 227 -1.25 -4.06 -24.16
CA VAL A 227 -1.40 -3.43 -22.84
C VAL A 227 -0.59 -2.15 -22.77
N LEU A 228 -1.24 -1.05 -22.38
CA LEU A 228 -0.61 0.22 -22.08
C LEU A 228 -0.69 0.52 -20.60
N LEU A 229 0.46 0.89 -20.04
CA LEU A 229 0.57 1.42 -18.70
C LEU A 229 0.58 2.93 -18.76
N ASP A 230 -0.52 3.54 -18.34
CA ASP A 230 -0.56 4.99 -18.18
C ASP A 230 -0.10 5.37 -16.77
N GLY A 231 1.23 5.44 -16.62
CA GLY A 231 1.93 6.33 -15.71
C GLY A 231 1.32 6.55 -14.33
N GLU A 232 0.97 5.47 -13.63
CA GLU A 232 0.42 5.45 -12.25
C GLU A 232 -1.09 5.57 -12.07
N ASN A 233 -1.91 5.80 -13.10
CA ASN A 233 -3.34 6.11 -12.89
C ASN A 233 -4.31 4.96 -13.18
N CYS A 234 -4.12 4.20 -14.26
CA CYS A 234 -4.95 3.05 -14.63
C CYS A 234 -4.27 2.20 -15.72
N ASN A 235 -4.66 0.92 -15.86
CA ASN A 235 -4.19 0.06 -16.95
C ASN A 235 -5.21 -0.02 -18.08
N LEU A 236 -4.70 -0.15 -19.30
CA LEU A 236 -5.50 -0.25 -20.52
C LEU A 236 -5.06 -1.48 -21.33
N ALA A 237 -6.01 -2.23 -21.87
CA ALA A 237 -5.75 -3.16 -22.96
C ALA A 237 -6.46 -2.63 -24.21
N HIS A 238 -5.76 -2.47 -25.33
CA HIS A 238 -6.37 -1.89 -26.52
C HIS A 238 -5.95 -2.57 -27.82
N ASN A 239 -6.81 -2.52 -28.83
CA ASN A 239 -6.40 -2.62 -30.23
C ASN A 239 -6.46 -1.21 -30.85
N THR A 240 -6.56 -1.08 -32.17
CA THR A 240 -6.62 0.24 -32.82
C THR A 240 -7.97 0.94 -32.66
N THR A 241 -9.05 0.23 -32.32
CA THR A 241 -10.42 0.77 -32.30
C THR A 241 -11.12 0.62 -30.96
N HIS A 242 -10.65 -0.27 -30.09
CA HIS A 242 -11.28 -0.61 -28.81
C HIS A 242 -10.28 -0.59 -27.67
N VAL A 243 -10.72 -0.14 -26.50
CA VAL A 243 -9.93 -0.06 -25.28
C VAL A 243 -10.71 -0.57 -24.08
N TYR A 244 -10.18 -1.58 -23.40
CA TYR A 244 -10.60 -2.01 -22.07
C TYR A 244 -9.84 -1.25 -21.00
N VAL A 245 -10.57 -0.68 -20.05
CA VAL A 245 -10.05 0.02 -18.86
C VAL A 245 -10.45 -0.76 -17.62
N TYR A 246 -9.47 -1.19 -16.84
CA TYR A 246 -9.67 -2.11 -15.71
C TYR A 246 -8.69 -1.82 -14.56
N GLU A 247 -9.02 -2.33 -13.37
CA GLU A 247 -8.08 -2.39 -12.24
C GLU A 247 -7.21 -3.65 -12.35
N ASP A 248 -5.89 -3.49 -12.33
CA ASP A 248 -4.94 -4.59 -12.28
C ASP A 248 -4.38 -4.79 -10.87
N VAL A 249 -3.52 -5.79 -10.72
CA VAL A 249 -2.81 -6.08 -9.45
C VAL A 249 -2.03 -4.86 -8.94
N ASN A 250 -1.43 -4.07 -9.82
CA ASN A 250 -0.58 -2.95 -9.42
C ASN A 250 -1.40 -1.74 -8.96
N THR A 251 -2.42 -1.35 -9.71
CA THR A 251 -3.34 -0.26 -9.35
C THR A 251 -4.12 -0.62 -8.11
N LEU A 252 -4.56 -1.88 -7.98
CA LEU A 252 -5.24 -2.39 -6.80
C LEU A 252 -4.31 -2.38 -5.57
N ARG A 253 -3.04 -2.80 -5.72
CA ARG A 253 -2.04 -2.72 -4.65
C ARG A 253 -1.83 -1.29 -4.17
N LYS A 254 -1.56 -0.36 -5.07
CA LYS A 254 -1.39 1.06 -4.75
C LYS A 254 -2.62 1.64 -4.04
N LYS A 255 -3.83 1.29 -4.50
CA LYS A 255 -5.09 1.70 -3.88
C LYS A 255 -5.22 1.15 -2.46
N ILE A 256 -4.98 -0.15 -2.24
CA ILE A 256 -5.10 -0.76 -0.91
C ILE A 256 -4.03 -0.24 0.04
N GLU A 257 -2.79 -0.06 -0.42
CA GLU A 257 -1.71 0.56 0.36
C GLU A 257 -2.07 2.00 0.73
N PHE A 258 -2.65 2.77 -0.19
CA PHE A 258 -3.17 4.11 0.09
C PHE A 258 -4.23 4.07 1.20
N PHE A 259 -5.17 3.12 1.16
CA PHE A 259 -6.18 2.96 2.21
C PHE A 259 -5.55 2.65 3.57
N LYS A 260 -4.57 1.74 3.62
CA LYS A 260 -3.82 1.38 4.83
C LYS A 260 -3.09 2.59 5.41
N TRP A 261 -2.40 3.37 4.58
CA TRP A 261 -1.67 4.57 5.02
C TRP A 261 -2.56 5.69 5.52
N ASN A 262 -3.80 5.77 5.02
CA ASN A 262 -4.78 6.78 5.43
C ASN A 262 -5.67 6.32 6.60
N GLY A 263 -5.42 5.13 7.17
CA GLY A 263 -6.13 4.65 8.36
C GLY A 263 -7.59 4.29 8.10
N LEU A 264 -7.93 3.86 6.88
CA LEU A 264 -9.27 3.37 6.56
C LEU A 264 -9.56 2.04 7.29
N GLY A 265 -10.83 1.76 7.53
CA GLY A 265 -11.29 0.58 8.27
C GLY A 265 -11.25 -0.73 7.49
N GLY A 266 -11.13 -0.68 6.15
CA GLY A 266 -11.13 -1.89 5.33
C GLY A 266 -11.44 -1.65 3.85
N LEU A 267 -11.81 -2.73 3.16
CA LEU A 267 -12.11 -2.75 1.72
C LEU A 267 -13.57 -3.11 1.44
N PHE A 268 -14.13 -2.52 0.40
CA PHE A 268 -15.45 -2.82 -0.15
C PHE A 268 -15.31 -3.26 -1.60
N TYR A 269 -15.82 -4.44 -1.96
CA TYR A 269 -15.68 -4.99 -3.32
C TYR A 269 -17.00 -4.98 -4.08
N SER A 270 -17.01 -4.34 -5.25
CA SER A 270 -18.14 -4.36 -6.18
C SER A 270 -17.72 -4.95 -7.53
N SER A 271 -18.00 -6.21 -7.86
CA SER A 271 -18.71 -7.20 -7.06
C SER A 271 -18.10 -8.59 -7.24
N ILE A 272 -18.39 -9.51 -6.33
CA ILE A 272 -17.86 -10.88 -6.36
C ILE A 272 -18.25 -11.60 -7.66
N LEU A 273 -19.50 -11.44 -8.12
CA LEU A 273 -20.02 -12.09 -9.34
C LEU A 273 -19.40 -11.56 -10.64
N SER A 274 -18.70 -10.41 -10.58
CA SER A 274 -17.98 -9.84 -11.72
C SER A 274 -16.50 -10.24 -11.74
N ASP A 275 -16.06 -11.10 -10.82
CA ASP A 275 -14.73 -11.71 -10.80
C ASP A 275 -14.67 -13.01 -11.62
N ASP A 276 -13.49 -13.58 -11.79
CA ASP A 276 -13.33 -14.91 -12.40
C ASP A 276 -13.52 -16.04 -11.37
N GLU A 277 -14.78 -16.37 -11.09
CA GLU A 277 -15.15 -17.44 -10.16
C GLU A 277 -14.72 -18.85 -10.61
N GLY A 278 -14.44 -19.04 -11.91
CA GLY A 278 -14.17 -20.36 -12.48
C GLY A 278 -12.71 -20.62 -12.79
N SER A 279 -11.81 -19.66 -12.51
CA SER A 279 -10.45 -19.66 -13.06
C SER A 279 -10.44 -19.83 -14.59
N LYS A 280 -11.46 -19.32 -15.30
CA LYS A 280 -11.58 -19.42 -16.76
C LYS A 280 -10.48 -18.64 -17.48
N CYS A 281 -9.91 -17.64 -16.82
CA CYS A 281 -8.77 -16.86 -17.28
C CYS A 281 -7.41 -17.47 -16.92
N GLY A 282 -7.37 -18.62 -16.25
CA GLY A 282 -6.13 -19.25 -15.80
C GLY A 282 -5.48 -18.58 -14.57
N CYS A 283 -6.08 -17.54 -14.00
CA CYS A 283 -5.55 -16.79 -12.84
C CYS A 283 -6.01 -17.34 -11.47
N GLY A 284 -6.54 -18.56 -11.43
CA GLY A 284 -7.12 -19.17 -10.23
C GLY A 284 -8.50 -18.60 -9.87
N PHE A 285 -9.11 -19.16 -8.83
CA PHE A 285 -10.43 -18.75 -8.32
C PHE A 285 -10.39 -17.31 -7.76
N MET A 286 -11.33 -16.46 -8.19
CA MET A 286 -11.57 -15.09 -7.69
C MET A 286 -10.28 -14.24 -7.60
N PRO A 287 -9.58 -14.02 -8.72
CA PRO A 287 -8.26 -13.41 -8.72
C PRO A 287 -8.24 -12.00 -8.11
N ILE A 288 -9.24 -11.15 -8.40
CA ILE A 288 -9.25 -9.77 -7.88
C ILE A 288 -9.50 -9.77 -6.37
N LEU A 289 -10.50 -10.52 -5.90
CA LEU A 289 -10.79 -10.67 -4.47
C LEU A 289 -9.61 -11.26 -3.69
N ARG A 290 -8.98 -12.32 -4.21
CA ARG A 290 -7.86 -13.00 -3.57
C ARG A 290 -6.67 -12.06 -3.39
N ILE A 291 -6.30 -11.36 -4.46
CA ILE A 291 -5.20 -10.39 -4.44
C ILE A 291 -5.50 -9.25 -3.46
N ALA A 292 -6.73 -8.72 -3.45
CA ALA A 292 -7.13 -7.68 -2.51
C ALA A 292 -6.99 -8.14 -1.05
N ALA A 293 -7.45 -9.36 -0.73
CA ALA A 293 -7.34 -9.94 0.60
C ALA A 293 -5.88 -10.14 1.03
N GLU A 294 -5.03 -10.64 0.14
CA GLU A 294 -3.59 -10.83 0.39
C GLU A 294 -2.88 -9.51 0.72
N ILE A 295 -3.13 -8.45 -0.07
CA ILE A 295 -2.54 -7.12 0.15
C ILE A 295 -3.05 -6.50 1.46
N LEU A 296 -4.34 -6.66 1.76
CA LEU A 296 -4.95 -6.14 2.97
C LEU A 296 -4.32 -6.75 4.22
N HIS A 297 -4.31 -8.08 4.32
CA HIS A 297 -3.84 -8.84 5.49
C HIS A 297 -2.31 -8.90 5.61
N GLY A 298 -1.57 -8.31 4.67
CA GLY A 298 -0.12 -8.20 4.77
C GLY A 298 0.58 -9.55 4.68
N GLY A 299 0.09 -10.47 3.85
CA GLY A 299 0.84 -11.67 3.52
C GLY A 299 2.19 -11.27 2.92
N ASP A 300 3.27 -11.45 3.68
CA ASP A 300 4.66 -11.12 3.32
C ASP A 300 5.21 -11.93 2.13
N ASN A 301 4.33 -12.67 1.46
CA ASN A 301 4.54 -13.43 0.25
C ASN A 301 3.67 -12.91 -0.92
N SER A 302 3.23 -11.66 -0.98
CA SER A 302 2.45 -11.20 -2.15
C SER A 302 3.17 -11.31 -3.51
N GLN A 303 4.48 -11.56 -3.54
CA GLN A 303 5.19 -12.05 -4.75
C GLN A 303 5.36 -13.59 -4.77
N VAL A 304 5.65 -14.22 -3.63
CA VAL A 304 5.94 -15.67 -3.51
C VAL A 304 4.68 -16.55 -3.51
N LEU A 305 3.56 -16.09 -2.99
CA LEU A 305 2.25 -16.75 -3.01
C LEU A 305 1.57 -16.62 -4.37
N ILE A 306 1.75 -15.48 -5.06
CA ILE A 306 1.39 -15.34 -6.48
C ILE A 306 2.14 -16.41 -7.29
N LEU A 307 3.45 -16.58 -7.07
CA LEU A 307 4.24 -17.64 -7.68
C LEU A 307 3.77 -19.06 -7.28
N ARG A 308 3.36 -19.27 -6.02
CA ARG A 308 2.90 -20.58 -5.50
C ARG A 308 1.52 -21.00 -6.03
N VAL A 309 0.59 -20.05 -6.16
CA VAL A 309 -0.73 -20.28 -6.77
C VAL A 309 -0.62 -20.53 -8.27
N LEU A 310 0.33 -19.87 -8.94
CA LEU A 310 0.65 -20.10 -10.35
C LEU A 310 1.34 -21.46 -10.57
N SER A 311 2.12 -21.96 -9.59
CA SER A 311 2.78 -23.26 -9.70
C SER A 311 1.87 -24.46 -9.38
N GLU A 312 0.92 -24.33 -8.45
CA GLU A 312 0.15 -25.47 -7.94
C GLU A 312 -1.15 -25.80 -8.71
N LYS A 313 -1.67 -24.90 -9.58
CA LYS A 313 -3.01 -25.08 -10.21
C LYS A 313 -3.06 -25.07 -11.75
N CYS A 314 -1.96 -24.84 -12.45
CA CYS A 314 -1.91 -24.89 -13.93
C CYS A 314 -1.67 -26.29 -14.51
N HIS A 315 -2.01 -27.36 -13.77
CA HIS A 315 -1.77 -28.74 -14.21
C HIS A 315 -3.05 -29.36 -14.79
N GLY A 316 -3.12 -29.40 -16.13
CA GLY A 316 -4.01 -30.27 -16.89
C GLY A 316 -3.16 -31.14 -17.85
N PRO A 317 -3.40 -32.46 -17.92
CA PRO A 317 -2.63 -33.32 -18.81
C PRO A 317 -3.14 -33.11 -20.26
N GLU A 318 -2.19 -32.90 -21.18
CA GLU A 318 -2.36 -32.64 -22.62
C GLU A 318 -2.67 -31.18 -23.05
N LEU A 319 -1.64 -30.31 -23.12
CA LEU A 319 -1.67 -29.21 -24.10
C LEU A 319 -0.25 -28.77 -24.49
N LYS A 320 0.08 -29.03 -25.76
CA LYS A 320 1.38 -28.82 -26.40
C LYS A 320 1.71 -27.33 -26.62
N ASP A 321 2.83 -26.94 -26.00
CA ASP A 321 4.01 -26.23 -26.52
C ASP A 321 4.07 -24.72 -26.82
N ASN A 322 2.98 -23.94 -26.93
CA ASN A 322 3.08 -22.45 -26.96
C ASN A 322 1.96 -21.70 -26.21
N ILE A 323 0.95 -22.42 -25.72
CA ILE A 323 -0.40 -21.86 -25.52
C ILE A 323 -0.68 -21.51 -24.03
N MET A 324 0.09 -22.06 -23.08
CA MET A 324 0.06 -21.70 -21.65
C MET A 324 1.01 -20.52 -21.30
N LYS A 325 2.03 -20.26 -22.13
CA LYS A 325 3.12 -19.29 -21.86
C LYS A 325 2.67 -17.81 -21.85
N ALA A 326 1.51 -17.49 -22.43
CA ALA A 326 0.91 -16.14 -22.43
C ALA A 326 -0.16 -15.94 -21.33
N CYS A 327 -0.81 -17.02 -20.89
CA CYS A 327 -1.80 -17.02 -19.80
C CYS A 327 -1.23 -16.45 -18.48
N ILE A 328 0.10 -16.50 -18.39
CA ILE A 328 0.96 -16.26 -17.23
C ILE A 328 1.77 -14.96 -17.35
N ALA A 329 1.93 -14.38 -18.55
CA ALA A 329 2.70 -13.14 -18.70
C ALA A 329 1.98 -11.94 -18.07
N GLN A 330 0.66 -12.02 -17.88
CA GLN A 330 -0.17 -10.94 -17.36
C GLN A 330 -1.51 -11.40 -16.77
N CYS A 331 -1.55 -11.91 -15.54
CA CYS A 331 -2.71 -11.57 -14.72
C CYS A 331 -2.69 -10.08 -14.29
N LEU A 332 -1.73 -9.27 -14.81
CA LEU A 332 -1.99 -8.05 -15.62
C LEU A 332 -0.77 -7.08 -15.76
N ASN A 333 0.50 -7.56 -15.90
CA ASN A 333 1.63 -6.78 -16.48
C ASN A 333 2.92 -7.62 -16.79
N LEU A 334 3.28 -8.08 -18.00
CA LEU A 334 4.16 -7.50 -19.02
C LEU A 334 4.16 -8.19 -20.43
N ASP A 335 4.91 -7.53 -21.33
CA ASP A 335 5.30 -7.80 -22.72
C ASP A 335 6.04 -9.15 -22.93
N SER A 336 5.64 -9.93 -23.93
CA SER A 336 6.10 -11.33 -24.15
C SER A 336 7.54 -11.44 -24.67
N LYS A 337 8.18 -10.35 -25.09
CA LYS A 337 9.53 -10.35 -25.67
C LYS A 337 10.68 -10.28 -24.66
N LYS A 338 10.41 -10.20 -23.36
CA LYS A 338 11.44 -10.08 -22.30
C LYS A 338 11.53 -11.25 -21.31
N ILE A 339 10.77 -12.32 -21.53
CA ILE A 339 10.76 -13.48 -20.62
C ILE A 339 11.76 -14.51 -21.15
N CYS A 340 12.88 -14.67 -20.44
CA CYS A 340 13.87 -15.71 -20.71
C CYS A 340 13.25 -17.09 -20.40
N SER A 341 13.42 -18.03 -21.33
CA SER A 341 12.95 -19.41 -21.21
C SER A 341 13.70 -20.17 -20.12
N VAL A 342 12.99 -20.77 -19.18
CA VAL A 342 13.56 -21.72 -18.21
C VAL A 342 13.20 -23.14 -18.65
N ASN A 343 14.21 -23.95 -18.94
CA ASN A 343 14.06 -25.39 -19.16
C ASN A 343 14.07 -26.11 -17.80
N TYR A 344 13.11 -27.01 -17.58
CA TYR A 344 13.05 -27.85 -16.38
C TYR A 344 13.82 -29.15 -16.62
N THR A 345 14.83 -29.42 -15.79
CA THR A 345 15.31 -30.79 -15.55
C THR A 345 15.33 -31.08 -14.06
N THR A 346 14.98 -32.31 -13.72
CA THR A 346 14.74 -32.81 -12.36
C THR A 346 16.05 -32.97 -11.59
N GLY A 347 16.16 -32.26 -10.47
CA GLY A 347 17.18 -32.51 -9.43
C GLY A 347 18.32 -31.48 -9.42
N GLY A 348 18.43 -30.77 -8.30
CA GLY A 348 19.57 -29.90 -8.00
C GLY A 348 19.44 -28.49 -8.56
N PHE A 349 19.41 -27.49 -7.67
CA PHE A 349 19.50 -26.09 -8.05
C PHE A 349 20.90 -25.80 -8.63
N ALA A 350 20.96 -25.69 -9.95
CA ALA A 350 22.04 -25.00 -10.66
C ALA A 350 21.37 -23.93 -11.53
N GLU A 351 21.61 -22.66 -11.21
CA GLU A 351 21.32 -21.54 -12.10
C GLU A 351 22.60 -21.15 -12.83
N GLU A 352 22.60 -21.26 -14.16
CA GLU A 352 23.57 -20.60 -15.03
C GLU A 352 22.89 -19.46 -15.83
N ASN A 353 23.19 -18.24 -15.37
CA ASN A 353 23.45 -16.98 -16.08
C ASN A 353 22.56 -16.50 -17.26
N CYS A 354 21.76 -15.48 -16.97
CA CYS A 354 21.80 -14.21 -17.72
C CYS A 354 22.34 -13.11 -16.79
N ASP A 355 23.64 -12.83 -16.94
CA ASP A 355 24.46 -11.82 -16.25
C ASP A 355 24.48 -11.86 -14.71
N THR A 356 25.28 -12.82 -14.23
CA THR A 356 26.15 -12.78 -13.06
C THR A 356 26.26 -11.43 -12.33
N ASN A 357 25.57 -11.29 -11.21
CA ASN A 357 26.11 -10.80 -9.92
C ASN A 357 24.97 -10.28 -9.05
N ARG A 358 24.24 -11.19 -8.36
CA ARG A 358 23.73 -11.00 -6.99
C ARG A 358 22.80 -12.15 -6.56
N PRO A 359 23.19 -13.00 -5.59
CA PRO A 359 22.25 -13.89 -4.92
C PRO A 359 21.57 -13.14 -3.76
N PHE A 360 20.24 -13.00 -3.82
CA PHE A 360 19.41 -12.64 -2.66
C PHE A 360 18.95 -13.94 -1.99
N THR A 361 19.70 -14.41 -0.99
CA THR A 361 19.19 -15.40 -0.03
C THR A 361 18.52 -14.62 1.09
N LYS A 362 17.18 -14.61 1.15
CA LYS A 362 16.46 -14.08 2.30
C LYS A 362 15.79 -15.22 3.06
N THR A 363 16.49 -15.73 4.07
CA THR A 363 15.88 -16.43 5.19
C THR A 363 15.15 -15.37 6.03
N LEU A 364 13.82 -15.41 6.06
CA LEU A 364 12.99 -14.48 6.83
C LEU A 364 12.56 -15.13 8.15
N GLU A 365 13.18 -14.69 9.25
CA GLU A 365 12.57 -14.80 10.58
C GLU A 365 11.58 -13.64 10.78
N VAL A 366 10.43 -13.98 11.36
CA VAL A 366 9.25 -13.14 11.56
C VAL A 366 9.40 -12.30 12.82
N THR A 367 9.36 -10.96 12.72
CA THR A 367 8.90 -10.08 13.81
C THR A 367 8.22 -8.81 13.26
N ASP A 368 6.92 -8.69 13.50
CA ASP A 368 5.96 -7.65 13.05
C ASP A 368 6.15 -6.23 13.64
N GLN A 369 7.35 -5.82 14.07
CA GLN A 369 7.58 -4.47 14.61
C GLN A 369 8.10 -3.51 13.54
N LYS A 370 7.28 -2.51 13.16
CA LYS A 370 7.74 -1.37 12.36
C LYS A 370 8.81 -0.59 13.14
N ILE A 371 9.97 -0.37 12.51
CA ILE A 371 11.11 0.33 13.11
C ILE A 371 10.92 1.84 12.99
N MET A 372 11.01 2.58 14.11
CA MET A 372 11.09 4.04 14.15
C MET A 372 12.41 4.43 14.83
N VAL A 373 13.29 5.06 14.06
CA VAL A 373 14.64 5.43 14.48
C VAL A 373 14.68 6.89 14.92
N CYS A 374 15.23 7.14 16.10
CA CYS A 374 15.39 8.47 16.67
C CYS A 374 16.85 8.74 17.01
N GLU A 375 17.40 9.86 16.54
CA GLU A 375 18.78 10.26 16.81
C GLU A 375 18.88 11.07 18.10
N VAL A 376 19.89 10.76 18.92
CA VAL A 376 20.17 11.43 20.20
C VAL A 376 21.44 12.24 20.04
N HIS A 377 21.29 13.57 20.00
CA HIS A 377 22.42 14.48 19.76
C HIS A 377 23.10 14.88 21.09
N PRO A 378 24.44 14.80 21.19
CA PRO A 378 25.18 15.02 22.45
C PRO A 378 25.08 16.45 23.02
N ASN A 379 24.81 17.46 22.19
CA ASN A 379 24.79 18.88 22.57
C ASN A 379 23.40 19.44 22.91
N ASN A 380 22.37 18.62 22.94
CA ASN A 380 21.03 19.13 23.20
C ASN A 380 20.76 19.21 24.72
N ASP A 381 20.92 20.40 25.29
CA ASP A 381 20.69 20.71 26.71
C ASP A 381 19.25 20.43 27.20
N ALA A 382 18.30 20.17 26.30
CA ALA A 382 16.91 19.89 26.65
C ALA A 382 16.76 18.63 27.52
N TYR A 383 17.65 17.65 27.36
CA TYR A 383 17.61 16.39 28.12
C TYR A 383 17.98 16.58 29.60
N LEU A 384 18.86 17.54 29.90
CA LEU A 384 19.34 17.85 31.26
C LEU A 384 18.39 18.78 32.02
N LYS A 385 17.45 19.44 31.33
CA LYS A 385 16.53 20.45 31.91
C LYS A 385 15.12 19.93 32.19
N GLY A 386 14.91 18.62 32.23
CA GLY A 386 13.64 18.02 32.67
C GLY A 386 12.44 18.23 31.74
N LYS A 387 12.64 18.56 30.45
CA LYS A 387 11.54 18.55 29.47
C LYS A 387 11.16 17.10 29.12
N LYS A 388 9.84 16.86 29.06
CA LYS A 388 9.19 15.53 29.14
C LYS A 388 9.73 14.48 28.16
N ILE A 389 10.44 13.48 28.70
CA ILE A 389 10.86 12.23 28.04
C ILE A 389 9.66 11.41 27.48
N ALA A 390 8.44 11.69 27.95
CA ALA A 390 7.20 10.99 27.57
C ALA A 390 6.83 11.06 26.07
N GLU A 391 7.41 11.98 25.30
CA GLU A 391 7.14 12.11 23.85
C GLU A 391 7.99 11.15 22.99
N TYR A 392 9.02 10.50 23.55
CA TYR A 392 9.85 9.52 22.83
C TYR A 392 9.23 8.12 22.75
N ASN A 393 7.96 7.97 23.16
CA ASN A 393 7.24 6.70 23.21
C ASN A 393 7.06 6.02 21.85
N LEU A 394 7.19 6.79 20.77
CA LEU A 394 7.06 6.30 19.40
C LEU A 394 8.36 5.67 18.85
N CYS A 395 9.51 5.99 19.45
CA CYS A 395 10.81 5.50 18.99
C CYS A 395 11.01 4.03 19.41
N THR A 396 11.34 3.17 18.46
CA THR A 396 11.70 1.76 18.73
C THR A 396 13.21 1.53 18.69
N HIS A 397 13.96 2.44 18.07
CA HIS A 397 15.42 2.40 17.91
C HIS A 397 16.00 3.79 18.19
N PHE A 398 17.07 3.87 18.99
CA PHE A 398 17.74 5.12 19.34
C PHE A 398 19.21 5.10 18.92
N HIS A 399 19.61 6.05 18.09
CA HIS A 399 21.01 6.22 17.64
C HIS A 399 21.74 7.24 18.52
N PHE A 400 22.86 6.83 19.11
CA PHE A 400 23.68 7.66 19.99
C PHE A 400 25.01 7.97 19.30
N GLY A 401 25.26 9.25 18.99
CA GLY A 401 26.51 9.68 18.38
C GLY A 401 27.69 9.60 19.35
N SER A 402 28.76 8.91 18.96
CA SER A 402 30.05 8.87 19.67
C SER A 402 31.08 9.78 19.01
N TRP A 403 32.12 10.18 19.76
CA TRP A 403 33.24 10.97 19.25
C TRP A 403 34.44 10.10 18.93
N HIS A 404 35.34 10.67 18.14
CA HIS A 404 36.38 9.86 17.50
C HIS A 404 37.73 10.57 17.45
N VAL A 405 38.76 9.99 18.07
CA VAL A 405 40.16 10.43 17.94
C VAL A 405 40.95 9.44 17.08
N TYR A 406 41.54 9.93 16.00
CA TYR A 406 42.42 9.17 15.12
C TYR A 406 43.88 9.33 15.55
N ASN A 407 44.58 8.22 15.77
CA ASN A 407 46.03 8.22 16.00
C ASN A 407 46.75 7.93 14.67
N PRO A 408 47.47 8.92 14.09
CA PRO A 408 48.12 8.75 12.80
C PRO A 408 49.35 7.84 12.82
N VAL A 409 49.95 7.60 13.99
CA VAL A 409 51.18 6.80 14.13
C VAL A 409 50.85 5.31 14.02
N ASP A 410 49.90 4.85 14.83
CA ASP A 410 49.54 3.43 14.89
C ASP A 410 48.39 3.06 13.94
N LYS A 411 47.84 4.08 13.25
CA LYS A 411 46.61 4.03 12.44
C LYS A 411 45.46 3.41 13.23
N THR A 412 45.43 3.68 14.52
CA THR A 412 44.39 3.23 15.43
C THR A 412 43.39 4.34 15.66
N PHE A 413 42.27 3.92 16.22
CA PHE A 413 41.13 4.76 16.40
C PHE A 413 40.61 4.58 17.84
N GLU A 414 40.46 5.67 18.60
CA GLU A 414 39.89 5.62 19.94
C GLU A 414 38.49 6.26 19.94
N PRO A 415 37.43 5.46 20.13
CA PRO A 415 36.09 5.97 20.32
C PRO A 415 36.02 6.72 21.65
N ARG A 416 35.99 8.06 21.58
CA ARG A 416 35.77 8.93 22.72
C ARG A 416 34.29 8.95 23.04
N THR A 417 33.95 8.46 24.21
CA THR A 417 32.56 8.36 24.68
C THR A 417 32.34 9.17 25.95
N ASP A 418 33.19 10.16 26.20
CA ASP A 418 33.06 11.15 27.26
C ASP A 418 31.74 11.95 27.16
N ASN A 419 31.16 12.02 25.95
CA ASN A 419 29.85 12.60 25.69
C ASN A 419 28.66 11.64 25.92
N ILE A 420 28.89 10.31 25.98
CA ILE A 420 27.83 9.30 26.13
C ILE A 420 27.17 9.35 27.52
N PRO A 421 27.90 9.56 28.65
CA PRO A 421 27.26 9.73 29.96
C PRO A 421 26.19 10.83 29.99
N LYS A 422 26.33 11.91 29.21
CA LYS A 422 25.31 12.97 29.12
C LYS A 422 24.00 12.50 28.47
N GLN A 423 24.05 11.41 27.69
CA GLN A 423 22.92 10.81 26.99
C GLN A 423 22.32 9.63 27.76
N TRP A 424 22.92 9.25 28.91
CA TRP A 424 22.53 8.08 29.69
C TRP A 424 21.06 8.06 30.12
N PRO A 425 20.43 9.18 30.53
CA PRO A 425 19.01 9.19 30.85
C PRO A 425 18.11 8.73 29.68
N VAL A 426 18.46 9.08 28.45
CA VAL A 426 17.71 8.66 27.25
C VAL A 426 17.99 7.19 26.93
N LYS A 427 19.23 6.73 27.13
CA LYS A 427 19.62 5.33 26.95
C LYS A 427 18.91 4.42 27.96
N GLU A 428 18.89 4.78 29.24
CA GLU A 428 18.16 4.05 30.28
C GLU A 428 16.66 4.01 29.99
N TYR A 429 16.07 5.14 29.60
CA TYR A 429 14.67 5.20 29.18
C TYR A 429 14.37 4.26 28.00
N ALA A 430 15.22 4.27 26.97
CA ALA A 430 15.07 3.38 25.82
C ALA A 430 15.13 1.90 26.23
N GLN A 431 16.12 1.53 27.06
CA GLN A 431 16.31 0.17 27.54
C GLN A 431 15.15 -0.32 28.42
N GLN A 432 14.64 0.53 29.32
CA GLN A 432 13.49 0.20 30.18
C GLN A 432 12.22 -0.13 29.38
N ARG A 433 12.06 0.46 28.19
CA ARG A 433 10.92 0.16 27.30
C ARG A 433 11.18 -0.95 26.28
N GLY A 434 12.35 -1.58 26.31
CA GLY A 434 12.73 -2.58 25.32
C GLY A 434 13.01 -2.02 23.92
N ALA A 435 13.27 -0.72 23.79
CA ALA A 435 13.74 -0.12 22.55
C ALA A 435 15.23 -0.45 22.33
N LYS A 436 15.64 -0.60 21.06
CA LYS A 436 17.04 -0.91 20.71
C LYS A 436 17.91 0.34 20.81
N THR A 437 19.04 0.23 21.49
CA THR A 437 20.04 1.28 21.61
C THR A 437 21.22 1.01 20.68
N ILE A 438 21.57 1.98 19.84
CA ILE A 438 22.56 1.83 18.78
C ILE A 438 23.69 2.83 19.00
N LEU A 439 24.94 2.35 19.11
CA LEU A 439 26.11 3.22 19.15
C LEU A 439 26.54 3.56 17.72
N SER A 440 26.45 4.84 17.36
CA SER A 440 26.82 5.35 16.05
C SER A 440 28.26 5.85 16.04
N PHE A 441 29.08 5.28 15.16
CA PHE A 441 30.45 5.68 14.92
C PHE A 441 30.50 6.63 13.70
N GLY A 442 31.01 7.85 13.90
CA GLY A 442 30.94 8.96 12.95
C GLY A 442 29.81 9.95 13.24
N HIS A 443 29.88 11.14 12.61
CA HIS A 443 28.86 12.18 12.67
C HIS A 443 29.06 13.19 11.53
N SER A 444 28.04 14.01 11.26
CA SER A 444 28.05 15.14 10.33
C SER A 444 28.81 16.37 10.82
N ASP A 445 29.11 16.41 12.11
CA ASP A 445 29.73 17.55 12.77
C ASP A 445 31.22 17.26 12.85
N SER A 446 32.01 18.15 12.26
CA SER A 446 33.47 18.09 12.28
C SER A 446 34.09 17.98 13.67
N GLN A 447 33.36 18.38 14.73
CA GLN A 447 33.80 18.25 16.12
C GLN A 447 33.59 16.84 16.70
N PHE A 448 32.71 16.04 16.09
CA PHE A 448 32.23 14.76 16.64
C PHE A 448 32.45 13.58 15.70
N GLY A 449 32.82 13.83 14.45
CA GLY A 449 33.03 12.82 13.42
C GLY A 449 34.50 12.56 13.11
N LEU A 450 34.77 11.34 12.65
CA LEU A 450 35.95 11.08 11.86
C LEU A 450 35.92 11.97 10.62
N SER A 451 37.00 12.71 10.37
CA SER A 451 37.14 13.42 9.10
C SER A 451 36.94 12.43 7.95
N PRO A 452 36.33 12.84 6.83
CA PRO A 452 36.10 11.93 5.72
C PRO A 452 37.37 11.19 5.26
N GLY A 453 38.54 11.83 5.38
CA GLY A 453 39.84 11.23 5.09
C GLY A 453 40.29 10.14 6.08
N ASN A 454 39.91 10.24 7.35
CA ASN A 454 40.27 9.23 8.35
C ASN A 454 39.53 7.91 8.11
N TRP A 455 38.25 7.97 7.71
CA TRP A 455 37.50 6.76 7.31
C TRP A 455 38.16 6.06 6.12
N SER A 456 38.62 6.82 5.13
CA SER A 456 39.33 6.28 3.97
C SER A 456 40.63 5.57 4.39
N ILE A 457 41.36 6.12 5.36
CA ILE A 457 42.60 5.50 5.88
C ILE A 457 42.30 4.23 6.68
N LEU A 458 41.35 4.29 7.60
CA LEU A 458 41.04 3.18 8.50
C LEU A 458 40.42 1.98 7.76
N SER A 459 39.70 2.23 6.67
CA SER A 459 39.10 1.19 5.84
C SER A 459 40.05 0.62 4.76
N ALA A 460 41.22 1.25 4.54
CA ALA A 460 42.10 0.98 3.40
C ALA A 460 42.73 -0.41 3.36
N SER A 461 42.95 -1.05 4.51
CA SER A 461 43.64 -2.35 4.60
C SER A 461 42.95 -3.28 5.59
N ALA A 462 43.17 -4.59 5.46
CA ALA A 462 42.63 -5.57 6.40
C ALA A 462 43.10 -5.29 7.85
N ASP A 463 44.37 -4.93 8.03
CA ASP A 463 44.94 -4.63 9.35
C ASP A 463 44.28 -3.42 10.02
N THR A 464 44.08 -2.33 9.26
CA THR A 464 43.42 -1.13 9.79
C THR A 464 41.94 -1.35 10.03
N ARG A 465 41.25 -2.16 9.20
CA ARG A 465 39.86 -2.55 9.43
C ARG A 465 39.71 -3.44 10.66
N ALA A 466 40.61 -4.41 10.86
CA ALA A 466 40.60 -5.26 12.05
C ALA A 466 40.74 -4.44 13.33
N LYS A 467 41.71 -3.51 13.37
CA LYS A 467 41.88 -2.56 14.50
C LYS A 467 40.64 -1.70 14.71
N LEU A 468 40.03 -1.18 13.64
CA LEU A 468 38.82 -0.37 13.73
C LEU A 468 37.64 -1.18 14.30
N ILE A 469 37.42 -2.39 13.78
CA ILE A 469 36.34 -3.29 14.20
C ILE A 469 36.50 -3.69 15.66
N GLU A 470 37.73 -4.02 16.09
CA GLU A 470 38.03 -4.35 17.48
C GLU A 470 37.62 -3.21 18.42
N GLN A 471 37.99 -1.97 18.10
CA GLN A 471 37.67 -0.81 18.92
C GLN A 471 36.18 -0.49 18.95
N MET A 472 35.49 -0.61 17.80
CA MET A 472 34.04 -0.45 17.73
C MET A 472 33.33 -1.44 18.66
N ILE A 473 33.74 -2.71 18.59
CA ILE A 473 33.16 -3.78 19.39
C ILE A 473 33.43 -3.59 20.86
N LEU A 474 34.70 -3.38 21.24
CA LEU A 474 35.10 -3.16 22.63
C LEU A 474 34.23 -2.07 23.27
N LYS A 475 34.02 -0.96 22.55
CA LYS A 475 33.23 0.16 23.07
C LYS A 475 31.73 -0.12 23.13
N THR A 476 31.18 -0.80 22.12
CA THR A 476 29.77 -1.21 22.13
C THR A 476 29.46 -2.17 23.27
N ASP A 477 30.37 -3.10 23.56
CA ASP A 477 30.26 -4.06 24.66
C ASP A 477 30.43 -3.36 26.02
N GLU A 478 31.47 -2.53 26.19
CA GLU A 478 31.73 -1.75 27.40
C GLU A 478 30.52 -0.88 27.80
N LEU A 479 29.93 -0.19 26.83
CA LEU A 479 28.81 0.73 27.06
C LEU A 479 27.43 0.06 26.99
N LYS A 480 27.38 -1.25 26.78
CA LYS A 480 26.16 -2.06 26.74
C LYS A 480 25.12 -1.52 25.75
N PHE A 481 25.52 -1.33 24.49
CA PHE A 481 24.60 -1.04 23.38
C PHE A 481 24.15 -2.32 22.67
N ASP A 482 22.95 -2.30 22.11
CA ASP A 482 22.34 -3.47 21.42
C ASP A 482 22.84 -3.63 19.98
N ALA A 483 23.37 -2.56 19.40
CA ALA A 483 23.73 -2.49 18.00
C ALA A 483 24.82 -1.44 17.71
N VAL A 484 25.41 -1.56 16.53
CA VAL A 484 26.41 -0.64 15.99
C VAL A 484 25.86 0.02 14.74
N SER A 485 26.14 1.32 14.55
CA SER A 485 25.96 1.96 13.24
C SER A 485 27.20 2.68 12.76
N ILE A 486 27.39 2.70 11.43
CA ILE A 486 28.41 3.50 10.77
C ILE A 486 27.76 4.73 10.14
N TYR A 487 28.31 5.90 10.46
CA TYR A 487 27.99 7.19 9.85
C TYR A 487 29.24 7.73 9.15
N TRP A 488 29.49 7.24 7.94
CA TRP A 488 30.54 7.75 7.07
C TRP A 488 29.94 8.77 6.08
N TRP A 489 30.27 10.06 6.24
CA TRP A 489 29.81 11.15 5.39
C TRP A 489 30.91 11.61 4.41
N TYR A 490 30.92 11.27 3.13
CA TYR A 490 30.36 10.06 2.51
C TYR A 490 31.54 9.32 1.86
N SER A 491 31.50 7.98 1.88
CA SER A 491 32.50 7.16 1.19
C SER A 491 32.64 7.61 -0.28
N ALA A 492 33.87 7.78 -0.77
CA ALA A 492 34.21 8.27 -2.12
C ALA A 492 33.65 9.67 -2.50
N CYS A 493 32.95 10.36 -1.61
CA CYS A 493 32.37 11.69 -1.82
C CYS A 493 32.41 12.51 -0.52
N PRO A 494 33.60 12.80 0.02
CA PRO A 494 33.75 13.59 1.24
C PRO A 494 33.06 14.94 1.05
N ASP A 495 32.24 15.35 2.04
CA ASP A 495 31.49 16.61 2.02
C ASP A 495 30.64 16.83 0.75
N ASN A 496 30.05 15.77 0.21
CA ASN A 496 29.33 15.76 -1.08
C ASN A 496 30.20 16.08 -2.30
N ASN A 497 31.52 16.20 -2.15
CA ASN A 497 32.44 16.44 -3.25
C ASN A 497 33.08 15.14 -3.75
N CYS A 498 32.38 14.51 -4.68
CA CYS A 498 32.82 13.28 -5.33
C CYS A 498 34.04 13.41 -6.27
N ALA A 499 34.63 14.61 -6.41
CA ALA A 499 35.91 14.79 -7.11
C ALA A 499 37.11 14.69 -6.14
N LYS A 500 36.87 14.89 -4.84
CA LYS A 500 37.92 14.84 -3.79
C LYS A 500 38.00 13.50 -3.07
N GLY A 501 37.07 12.58 -3.34
CA GLY A 501 37.01 11.29 -2.67
C GLY A 501 37.96 10.25 -3.27
N ASN A 502 38.37 9.30 -2.44
CA ASN A 502 39.18 8.17 -2.89
C ASN A 502 38.28 7.15 -3.58
N SER A 503 38.61 6.77 -4.82
CA SER A 503 37.83 5.81 -5.62
C SER A 503 37.75 4.42 -4.98
N LYS A 504 38.72 4.06 -4.13
CA LYS A 504 38.73 2.78 -3.39
C LYS A 504 37.78 2.73 -2.20
N ASP A 505 37.30 3.88 -1.72
CA ASP A 505 36.45 3.93 -0.51
C ASP A 505 35.15 3.14 -0.66
N LYS A 506 34.67 3.00 -1.89
CA LYS A 506 33.50 2.18 -2.19
C LYS A 506 33.73 0.70 -1.87
N GLU A 507 34.88 0.15 -2.24
CA GLU A 507 35.28 -1.24 -1.98
C GLU A 507 35.71 -1.43 -0.53
N ASN A 508 36.40 -0.42 0.02
CA ASN A 508 36.83 -0.41 1.40
C ASN A 508 35.64 -0.40 2.37
N LEU A 509 34.58 0.36 2.08
CA LEU A 509 33.34 0.35 2.85
C LEU A 509 32.68 -1.03 2.83
N VAL A 510 32.60 -1.67 1.66
CA VAL A 510 32.02 -3.02 1.55
C VAL A 510 32.83 -4.03 2.36
N SER A 511 34.17 -3.95 2.31
CA SER A 511 35.05 -4.82 3.08
C SER A 511 34.89 -4.61 4.58
N LEU A 512 34.87 -3.34 5.02
CA LEU A 512 34.64 -2.96 6.41
C LEU A 512 33.29 -3.46 6.91
N MET A 513 32.22 -3.24 6.16
CA MET A 513 30.88 -3.67 6.56
C MET A 513 30.76 -5.20 6.64
N ARG A 514 31.39 -5.93 5.71
CA ARG A 514 31.39 -7.40 5.73
C ARG A 514 32.11 -7.94 6.97
N GLU A 515 33.30 -7.43 7.25
CA GLU A 515 34.12 -7.85 8.39
C GLU A 515 33.44 -7.45 9.72
N LEU A 516 32.90 -6.23 9.81
CA LEU A 516 32.16 -5.75 10.98
C LEU A 516 30.89 -6.56 11.22
N TYR A 517 30.12 -6.89 10.16
CA TYR A 517 28.91 -7.70 10.28
C TYR A 517 29.20 -9.06 10.91
N GLN A 518 30.25 -9.74 10.46
CA GLN A 518 30.64 -11.04 11.04
C GLN A 518 30.96 -10.90 12.53
N ALA A 519 31.72 -9.87 12.89
CA ALA A 519 32.15 -9.65 14.27
C ALA A 519 31.02 -9.21 15.21
N ILE A 520 30.03 -8.48 14.70
CA ILE A 520 28.82 -8.02 15.41
C ILE A 520 27.78 -9.13 15.54
N LYS A 521 27.56 -9.92 14.49
CA LYS A 521 26.62 -11.04 14.49
C LYS A 521 27.05 -12.14 15.47
N ALA A 522 28.36 -12.41 15.58
CA ALA A 522 28.92 -13.33 16.57
C ALA A 522 28.59 -12.94 18.03
N ARG A 523 28.21 -11.68 18.28
CA ARG A 523 27.83 -11.15 19.59
C ARG A 523 26.31 -10.99 19.77
N GLY A 524 25.50 -11.47 18.82
CA GLY A 524 24.05 -11.34 18.86
C GLY A 524 23.54 -9.89 18.74
N LYS A 525 24.36 -8.99 18.20
CA LYS A 525 24.03 -7.56 18.02
C LYS A 525 23.64 -7.26 16.57
N SER A 526 22.99 -6.12 16.35
CA SER A 526 22.60 -5.65 15.01
C SER A 526 23.59 -4.63 14.44
N LEU A 527 23.69 -4.56 13.10
CA LEU A 527 24.52 -3.59 12.39
C LEU A 527 23.64 -2.70 11.50
N PHE A 528 23.87 -1.40 11.56
CA PHE A 528 23.18 -0.38 10.76
C PHE A 528 24.19 0.44 9.95
N LEU A 529 23.77 0.94 8.79
CA LEU A 529 24.55 1.85 7.96
C LEU A 529 23.70 3.05 7.59
N ILE A 530 24.21 4.25 7.87
CA ILE A 530 23.54 5.50 7.51
C ILE A 530 24.02 5.91 6.11
N LEU A 531 23.07 6.13 5.20
CA LEU A 531 23.34 6.41 3.79
C LEU A 531 22.72 7.75 3.33
N PRO A 532 23.37 8.47 2.39
CA PRO A 532 22.80 9.67 1.80
C PRO A 532 21.61 9.35 0.89
N ALA A 533 20.67 10.28 0.75
CA ALA A 533 19.60 10.20 -0.25
C ALA A 533 20.07 10.56 -1.67
N SER A 534 21.25 11.18 -1.81
CA SER A 534 21.74 11.65 -3.11
C SER A 534 22.18 10.48 -4.00
N LYS A 535 21.49 10.31 -5.13
CA LYS A 535 21.79 9.28 -6.14
C LYS A 535 23.23 9.36 -6.67
N SER A 536 23.77 10.57 -6.84
CA SER A 536 25.15 10.76 -7.33
C SER A 536 26.19 10.30 -6.32
N VAL A 537 25.95 10.61 -5.03
CA VAL A 537 26.79 10.18 -3.91
C VAL A 537 26.67 8.67 -3.71
N LEU A 538 25.46 8.12 -3.72
CA LEU A 538 25.22 6.68 -3.60
C LEU A 538 25.92 5.88 -4.70
N ASN A 539 25.83 6.29 -5.97
CA ASN A 539 26.45 5.55 -7.07
C ASN A 539 27.98 5.49 -6.97
N LYS A 540 28.60 6.55 -6.44
CA LYS A 540 30.06 6.66 -6.29
C LYS A 540 30.56 6.08 -4.97
N GLY A 541 29.84 6.27 -3.88
CA GLY A 541 30.24 5.91 -2.52
C GLY A 541 29.73 4.58 -2.01
N ALA A 542 28.55 4.14 -2.46
CA ALA A 542 27.94 2.89 -2.06
C ALA A 542 27.94 1.90 -3.22
N HIS A 543 28.35 0.66 -2.97
CA HIS A 543 28.27 -0.36 -3.99
C HIS A 543 26.81 -0.75 -4.22
N LYS A 544 26.34 -0.72 -5.48
CA LYS A 544 24.98 -1.16 -5.83
C LYS A 544 24.69 -2.56 -5.24
N ASN A 545 25.71 -3.43 -5.20
CA ASN A 545 25.65 -4.83 -4.70
C ASN A 545 26.14 -5.01 -3.25
N SER A 546 26.05 -4.02 -2.36
CA SER A 546 26.34 -4.24 -0.94
C SER A 546 25.22 -5.07 -0.28
N HIS A 547 25.16 -6.36 -0.59
CA HIS A 547 24.50 -7.33 0.28
C HIS A 547 25.44 -7.60 1.45
N ILE A 548 25.21 -6.86 2.53
CA ILE A 548 25.59 -7.24 3.90
C ILE A 548 24.33 -7.79 4.53
#